data_AF-A0A9P8DEW2-F1
#
_entry.id   AF-A0A9P8DEW2-F1
#
_cell.length_a   1.000
_cell.length_b   1.000
_cell.length_c   1.000
_cell.angle_alpha   90.00
_cell.angle_beta   90.00
_cell.angle_gamma   90.00
#
_symmetry.space_group_name_H-M   'P 1'
#
loop_
_entity.id
_entity.type
_entity.pdbx_description
1 polymer ?
#
loop_
_entity_poly.entity_id
_entity_poly.type
_entity_poly.pdbx_seq_one_letter_code
_entity_poly.pdbx_strand_id
1 'polypeptide(L)'
;MICFLPNLVNANGVQGAVVDQVIDHIIYAGQRIGFKHVGIGSDFDGMLQGPKDLDDVSRYPQLVGKLLDRELSEDVITQVLGGNIIRVLGEVEAVSRELKGQVPVLSDEIEEVWTSEQKDILTRMGTSRSSQGFSN
;
A
#
# COMPACT_ATOMS: atom_id res chain seq x y z
N MET A 1 -8.44 -2.59 3.10
CA MET A 1 -8.25 -2.22 4.52
C MET A 1 -9.41 -1.31 4.91
N ILE A 2 -9.92 -1.41 6.13
CA ILE A 2 -11.05 -0.61 6.64
C ILE A 2 -10.51 0.73 7.14
N CYS A 3 -11.15 1.81 6.67
CA CYS A 3 -10.79 3.19 6.94
C CYS A 3 -11.64 3.80 8.06
N PHE A 4 -11.09 4.74 8.82
CA PHE A 4 -11.78 5.37 9.95
C PHE A 4 -12.46 6.69 9.59
N LEU A 5 -12.38 7.15 8.33
CA LEU A 5 -13.06 8.36 7.88
C LEU A 5 -14.55 8.33 8.27
N PRO A 6 -15.07 9.28 9.06
CA PRO A 6 -16.42 9.20 9.60
C PRO A 6 -17.52 9.03 8.56
N ASN A 7 -17.35 9.64 7.37
CA ASN A 7 -18.31 9.51 6.25
C ASN A 7 -18.32 8.11 5.61
N LEU A 8 -17.26 7.31 5.80
CA LEU A 8 -17.20 5.91 5.37
C LEU A 8 -17.65 4.97 6.49
N VAL A 9 -17.54 5.40 7.74
CA VAL A 9 -17.95 4.63 8.92
C VAL A 9 -19.46 4.71 9.13
N ASN A 10 -20.05 5.90 9.01
CA ASN A 10 -21.47 6.15 9.24
C ASN A 10 -22.11 6.87 8.04
N ALA A 11 -23.14 6.26 7.45
CA ALA A 11 -23.87 6.81 6.31
C ALA A 11 -24.61 8.13 6.61
N ASN A 12 -24.89 8.41 7.88
CA ASN A 12 -25.56 9.63 8.32
C ASN A 12 -24.58 10.78 8.64
N GLY A 13 -23.29 10.60 8.33
CA GLY A 13 -22.26 11.62 8.46
C GLY A 13 -21.49 11.59 9.80
N VAL A 14 -20.64 12.59 9.97
CA VAL A 14 -19.58 12.64 10.99
C VAL A 14 -20.09 12.49 12.42
N GLN A 15 -21.18 13.17 12.77
CA GLN A 15 -21.62 13.33 14.16
C GLN A 15 -22.10 12.03 14.83
N GLY A 16 -22.39 11.00 14.03
CA GLY A 16 -22.80 9.68 14.52
C GLY A 16 -21.73 8.59 14.39
N ALA A 17 -20.55 8.89 13.86
CA ALA A 17 -19.52 7.87 13.65
C ALA A 17 -18.90 7.45 14.99
N VAL A 18 -18.93 6.15 15.26
CA VAL A 18 -18.37 5.56 16.49
C VAL A 18 -17.50 4.35 16.16
N VAL A 19 -16.54 4.04 17.02
CA VAL A 19 -15.66 2.87 16.88
C VAL A 19 -16.42 1.56 16.66
N ASP A 20 -17.59 1.36 17.27
CA ASP A 20 -18.37 0.12 17.10
C ASP A 20 -18.80 -0.12 15.65
N GLN A 21 -19.04 0.95 14.88
CA GLN A 21 -19.36 0.83 13.46
C GLN A 21 -18.14 0.44 12.63
N VAL A 22 -16.93 0.89 13.02
CA VAL A 22 -15.68 0.41 12.41
C VAL A 22 -15.53 -1.09 12.63
N ILE A 23 -15.84 -1.58 13.84
CA ILE A 23 -15.86 -3.01 14.14
C ILE A 23 -16.89 -3.75 13.27
N ASP A 24 -18.09 -3.19 13.12
CA ASP A 24 -19.13 -3.76 12.26
C ASP A 24 -18.66 -3.89 10.81
N HIS A 25 -17.95 -2.90 10.27
CA HIS A 25 -17.36 -2.96 8.93
C HIS A 25 -16.28 -4.06 8.79
N ILE A 26 -15.42 -4.20 9.81
CA ILE A 26 -14.41 -5.28 9.86
C ILE A 26 -15.10 -6.65 9.81
N ILE A 27 -16.10 -6.85 10.66
CA ILE A 27 -16.86 -8.11 10.75
C ILE A 27 -17.63 -8.38 9.46
N TYR A 28 -18.31 -7.37 8.93
CA TYR A 28 -19.10 -7.48 7.71
C TYR A 28 -18.24 -7.95 6.53
N ALA A 29 -17.07 -7.34 6.34
CA ALA A 29 -16.12 -7.73 5.31
C ALA A 29 -15.59 -9.15 5.58
N GLY A 30 -15.15 -9.41 6.82
CA GLY A 30 -14.60 -10.71 7.22
C GLY A 30 -15.57 -11.87 7.00
N GLN A 31 -16.85 -11.69 7.28
CA GLN A 31 -17.90 -12.70 7.07
C GLN A 31 -18.19 -12.98 5.58
N ARG A 32 -17.95 -12.01 4.69
CA ARG A 32 -18.27 -12.13 3.26
C ARG A 32 -17.12 -12.65 2.42
N ILE A 33 -15.91 -12.18 2.69
CA ILE A 33 -14.73 -12.51 1.89
C ILE A 33 -13.68 -13.28 2.68
N GLY A 34 -13.87 -13.49 3.98
CA GLY A 34 -12.90 -14.12 4.87
C GLY A 34 -11.98 -13.09 5.53
N PHE A 35 -11.71 -13.26 6.83
CA PHE A 35 -10.88 -12.33 7.61
C PHE A 35 -9.44 -12.21 7.12
N LYS A 36 -8.91 -13.21 6.40
CA LYS A 36 -7.56 -13.17 5.78
C LYS A 36 -7.38 -12.09 4.70
N HIS A 37 -8.46 -11.40 4.32
CA HIS A 37 -8.51 -10.32 3.34
C HIS A 37 -8.83 -8.95 3.95
N VAL A 38 -9.01 -8.88 5.28
CA VAL A 38 -9.37 -7.65 5.99
C VAL A 38 -8.13 -7.09 6.69
N GLY A 39 -8.00 -5.77 6.70
CA GLY A 39 -6.91 -5.08 7.41
C GLY A 39 -7.38 -3.71 7.86
N ILE A 40 -6.54 -2.98 8.60
CA ILE A 40 -6.85 -1.63 9.10
C ILE A 40 -6.01 -0.60 8.34
N GLY A 41 -6.64 0.49 7.91
CA GLY A 41 -5.95 1.62 7.29
C GLY A 41 -6.62 2.91 7.74
N SER A 42 -6.22 3.43 8.90
CA SER A 42 -6.98 4.45 9.63
C SER A 42 -7.26 5.73 8.84
N ASP A 43 -6.29 6.16 8.04
CA ASP A 43 -6.25 7.50 7.44
C ASP A 43 -6.22 8.63 8.48
N PHE A 44 -5.54 8.38 9.61
CA PHE A 44 -5.25 9.45 10.58
C PHE A 44 -4.48 10.59 9.91
N ASP A 45 -4.71 11.83 10.38
CA ASP A 45 -4.26 13.09 9.78
C ASP A 45 -4.85 13.40 8.38
N GLY A 46 -5.60 12.47 7.77
CA GLY A 46 -6.42 12.69 6.56
C GLY A 46 -7.81 13.27 6.86
N MET A 47 -8.15 13.49 8.14
CA MET A 47 -9.46 13.94 8.59
C MET A 47 -9.37 14.95 9.73
N LEU A 48 -10.35 15.85 9.82
CA LEU A 48 -10.43 16.85 10.90
C LEU A 48 -10.79 16.21 12.26
N GLN A 49 -11.63 15.18 12.24
CA GLN A 49 -12.09 14.47 13.43
C GLN A 49 -12.36 13.00 13.08
N GLY A 50 -11.84 12.07 13.90
CA GLY A 50 -12.13 10.65 13.78
C GLY A 50 -13.46 10.23 14.40
N PRO A 51 -13.86 8.95 14.25
CA PRO A 51 -15.01 8.40 14.95
C PRO A 51 -14.84 8.56 16.46
N LYS A 52 -15.95 8.68 17.18
CA LYS A 52 -15.92 8.71 18.64
C LYS A 52 -15.21 7.47 19.17
N ASP A 53 -14.30 7.70 20.12
CA ASP A 53 -13.46 6.68 20.76
C ASP A 53 -12.42 6.02 19.81
N LEU A 54 -12.17 6.66 18.65
CA LEU A 54 -11.13 6.31 17.68
C LEU A 54 -10.61 7.58 16.99
N ASP A 55 -10.36 8.63 17.80
CA ASP A 55 -10.05 9.99 17.39
C ASP A 55 -8.57 10.24 17.09
N ASP A 56 -7.67 9.38 17.59
CA ASP A 56 -6.23 9.49 17.36
C ASP A 56 -5.50 8.13 17.37
N VAL A 57 -4.19 8.17 17.07
CA VAL A 57 -3.33 6.99 17.00
C VAL A 57 -3.14 6.24 18.32
N SER A 58 -3.45 6.85 19.47
CA SER A 58 -3.37 6.18 20.77
C SER A 58 -4.53 5.21 21.01
N ARG A 59 -5.56 5.22 20.16
CA ARG A 59 -6.81 4.45 20.34
C ARG A 59 -6.76 3.01 19.82
N TYR A 60 -5.69 2.57 19.18
CA TYR A 60 -5.59 1.18 18.69
C TYR A 60 -5.81 0.10 19.78
N PRO A 61 -5.31 0.24 21.03
CA PRO A 61 -5.63 -0.73 22.09
C PRO A 61 -7.13 -0.83 22.38
N GLN A 62 -7.87 0.28 22.30
CA GLN A 62 -9.33 0.28 22.48
C GLN A 62 -10.05 -0.42 21.33
N LEU A 63 -9.59 -0.22 20.09
CA LEU A 63 -10.09 -0.95 18.93
C LEU A 63 -9.91 -2.47 19.10
N VAL A 64 -8.73 -2.91 19.57
CA VAL A 64 -8.45 -4.32 19.85
C VAL A 64 -9.35 -4.87 20.95
N GLY A 65 -9.52 -4.12 22.05
CA GLY A 65 -10.45 -4.49 23.12
C GLY A 65 -11.87 -4.72 22.60
N LYS A 66 -12.37 -3.83 21.74
CA LYS A 66 -13.70 -3.98 21.13
C LYS A 66 -13.80 -5.16 20.16
N LEU A 67 -12.74 -5.52 19.44
CA LEU A 67 -12.73 -6.74 18.61
C LEU A 67 -12.85 -8.00 19.48
N LEU A 68 -12.15 -8.02 20.63
CA LEU A 68 -12.26 -9.10 21.61
C LEU A 68 -13.67 -9.17 22.24
N ASP A 69 -14.26 -8.02 22.57
CA ASP A 69 -15.64 -7.94 23.08
C ASP A 69 -16.68 -8.46 22.07
N ARG A 70 -16.35 -8.45 20.78
CA ARG A 70 -17.16 -9.06 19.70
C ARG A 70 -16.82 -10.52 19.42
N GLU A 71 -16.07 -11.16 20.31
CA GLU A 71 -15.70 -12.59 20.27
C GLU A 71 -14.89 -13.00 19.03
N LEU A 72 -14.14 -12.07 18.41
CA LEU A 72 -13.18 -12.45 17.37
C LEU A 72 -12.00 -13.17 18.03
N SER A 73 -11.62 -14.32 17.48
CA SER A 73 -10.44 -15.07 17.94
C SER A 73 -9.16 -14.24 17.79
N GLU A 74 -8.19 -14.45 18.69
CA GLU A 74 -6.87 -13.79 18.63
C GLU A 74 -6.16 -13.98 17.28
N ASP A 75 -6.32 -15.14 16.64
CA ASP A 75 -5.77 -15.41 15.31
C ASP A 75 -6.35 -14.49 14.24
N VAL A 76 -7.67 -14.27 14.27
CA VAL A 76 -8.37 -13.34 13.38
C VAL A 76 -7.94 -11.90 13.66
N ILE A 77 -7.83 -11.52 14.93
CA ILE A 77 -7.41 -10.16 15.30
C ILE A 77 -5.97 -9.91 14.83
N THR A 78 -5.06 -10.85 15.04
CA THR A 78 -3.67 -10.79 14.56
C THR A 78 -3.59 -10.62 13.04
N GLN A 79 -4.40 -11.37 12.29
CA GLN A 79 -4.52 -11.23 10.84
C GLN A 79 -4.95 -9.81 10.44
N VAL A 80 -6.02 -9.29 11.05
CA VAL A 80 -6.58 -7.97 10.74
C VAL A 80 -5.64 -6.83 11.13
N LEU A 81 -4.94 -6.95 12.26
CA LEU A 81 -4.01 -5.92 12.77
C LEU A 81 -2.78 -5.74 11.89
N GLY A 82 -2.28 -6.82 11.28
CA GLY A 82 -1.04 -6.72 10.50
C GLY A 82 -0.65 -7.98 9.75
N GLY A 83 -1.08 -9.17 10.20
CA GLY A 83 -0.68 -10.42 9.55
C GLY A 83 -1.04 -10.47 8.07
N ASN A 84 -2.21 -9.94 7.69
CA ASN A 84 -2.67 -9.94 6.31
C ASN A 84 -1.86 -9.00 5.41
N ILE A 85 -1.49 -7.81 5.88
CA ILE A 85 -0.70 -6.88 5.07
C ILE A 85 0.74 -7.39 4.91
N ILE A 86 1.31 -8.01 5.96
CA ILE A 86 2.62 -8.66 5.89
C ILE A 86 2.60 -9.80 4.86
N ARG A 87 1.57 -10.65 4.87
CA ARG A 87 1.38 -11.71 3.87
C ARG A 87 1.32 -11.14 2.46
N VAL A 88 0.49 -10.12 2.23
CA VAL A 88 0.34 -9.49 0.91
C VAL A 88 1.65 -8.88 0.42
N LEU A 89 2.38 -8.16 1.29
CA LEU A 89 3.68 -7.59 0.92
C LEU A 89 4.67 -8.70 0.53
N GLY A 90 4.71 -9.81 1.28
CA GLY A 90 5.55 -10.96 0.95
C GLY A 90 5.21 -11.60 -0.40
N GLU A 91 3.92 -11.71 -0.73
CA GLU A 91 3.45 -12.19 -2.04
C GLU A 91 3.84 -11.23 -3.18
N VAL A 92 3.70 -9.92 -2.97
CA VAL A 92 4.13 -8.88 -3.93
C VAL A 92 5.63 -8.99 -4.21
N GLU A 93 6.45 -9.13 -3.18
CA GLU A 93 7.90 -9.31 -3.34
C GLU A 93 8.25 -10.61 -4.07
N ALA A 94 7.52 -11.70 -3.82
CA ALA A 94 7.74 -12.98 -4.50
C ALA A 94 7.47 -12.86 -6.00
N VAL A 95 6.34 -12.26 -6.39
CA VAL A 95 6.00 -12.01 -7.80
C VAL A 95 7.01 -11.05 -8.43
N SER A 96 7.45 -10.01 -7.72
CA SER A 96 8.48 -9.09 -8.21
C SER A 96 9.79 -9.82 -8.54
N ARG A 97 10.24 -10.75 -7.67
CA ARG A 97 11.44 -11.56 -7.93
C ARG A 97 11.27 -12.50 -9.10
N GLU A 98 10.10 -13.12 -9.23
CA GLU A 98 9.78 -14.03 -10.34
C GLU A 98 9.85 -13.28 -11.69
N LEU A 99 9.17 -12.14 -11.79
CA LEU A 99 9.06 -11.38 -13.04
C LEU A 99 10.32 -10.58 -13.41
N LYS A 100 11.28 -10.44 -12.49
CA LYS A 100 12.50 -9.66 -12.71
C LYS A 100 13.27 -10.17 -13.93
N GLY A 101 13.39 -9.34 -14.95
CA GLY A 101 14.06 -9.68 -16.21
C GLY A 101 13.23 -10.48 -17.20
N GLN A 102 12.00 -10.88 -16.84
CA GLN A 102 11.05 -11.51 -17.77
C GLN A 102 10.21 -10.51 -18.55
N VAL A 103 9.94 -9.35 -17.93
CA VAL A 103 9.20 -8.24 -18.54
C VAL A 103 10.11 -7.01 -18.69
N PRO A 104 10.05 -6.29 -19.82
CA PRO A 104 10.75 -5.02 -19.96
C PRO A 104 10.22 -4.05 -18.91
N VAL A 105 11.13 -3.27 -18.32
CA VAL A 105 10.75 -2.21 -17.39
C VAL A 105 10.01 -1.12 -18.13
N LEU A 106 8.96 -0.57 -17.52
CA LEU A 106 8.31 0.62 -18.03
C LEU A 106 9.33 1.76 -18.02
N SER A 107 9.51 2.40 -19.18
CA SER A 107 10.39 3.55 -19.36
C SER A 107 9.56 4.72 -19.82
N ASP A 108 9.86 5.92 -19.33
CA ASP A 108 9.21 7.14 -19.79
C ASP A 108 9.61 7.44 -21.24
N GLU A 109 8.67 7.96 -22.01
CA GLU A 109 8.98 8.51 -23.33
C GLU A 109 9.66 9.87 -23.15
N ILE A 110 10.89 10.00 -23.65
CA ILE A 110 11.66 11.24 -23.60
C ILE A 110 11.90 11.74 -25.02
N GLU A 111 11.77 13.06 -25.20
CA GLU A 111 12.12 13.69 -26.47
C GLU A 111 13.61 13.53 -26.77
N GLU A 112 13.92 13.44 -28.06
CA GLU A 112 15.30 13.33 -28.52
C GLU A 112 16.07 14.61 -28.19
N VAL A 113 17.03 14.50 -27.27
CA VAL A 113 17.84 15.65 -26.83
C VAL A 113 19.00 15.99 -27.77
N TRP A 114 19.37 15.06 -28.66
CA TRP A 114 20.51 15.23 -29.56
C TRP A 114 20.09 15.35 -31.01
N THR A 115 20.67 16.32 -31.70
CA THR A 115 20.55 16.41 -33.15
C THR A 115 21.29 15.25 -33.82
N SER A 116 20.93 14.95 -35.08
CA SER A 116 21.62 13.92 -35.86
C SER A 116 23.12 14.18 -35.99
N GLU A 117 23.53 15.45 -36.15
CA GLU A 117 24.94 15.83 -36.22
C GLU A 117 25.70 15.50 -34.93
N GLN A 118 25.09 15.74 -33.76
CA GLN A 118 25.69 15.40 -32.47
C GLN A 118 25.84 13.88 -32.32
N LYS A 119 24.85 13.09 -32.75
CA LYS A 119 24.93 11.62 -32.76
C LYS A 119 26.04 11.10 -33.68
N ASP A 120 26.23 11.71 -34.85
CA ASP A 120 27.28 11.34 -35.80
C ASP A 120 28.68 11.66 -35.26
N ILE A 121 28.84 12.82 -34.60
CA ILE A 121 30.08 13.18 -33.92
C ILE A 121 30.42 12.15 -32.84
N LEU A 122 29.45 11.78 -32.00
CA LEU A 122 29.64 10.78 -30.94
C LEU A 122 30.00 9.40 -31.52
N THR A 123 29.33 8.96 -32.58
CA THR A 123 29.58 7.67 -33.23
C THR A 123 31.00 7.59 -33.81
N ARG A 124 31.45 8.66 -34.50
CA ARG A 124 32.81 8.74 -35.04
C ARG A 124 33.88 8.72 -33.94
N MET A 125 33.70 9.52 -32.89
CA MET A 125 34.65 9.57 -31.76
C MET A 125 34.69 8.24 -30.97
N GLY A 126 33.55 7.56 -30.82
CA GLY A 126 33.50 6.24 -30.19
C GLY A 126 34.31 5.20 -30.98
N THR A 127 34.13 5.18 -32.31
CA THR A 127 34.84 4.26 -33.20
C THR A 127 36.36 4.50 -33.17
N SER A 128 36.80 5.77 -33.20
CA SER A 128 38.24 6.09 -33.14
C SER A 128 38.88 5.70 -31.81
N ARG A 129 38.14 5.76 -30.69
CA ARG A 129 38.64 5.30 -29.38
C ARG A 129 38.74 3.78 -29.30
N SER A 130 37.75 3.05 -29.82
CA SER A 130 37.76 1.58 -29.82
C SER A 130 38.90 0.99 -30.66
N SER A 131 39.30 1.68 -31.73
CA SER A 131 40.40 1.27 -32.62
C SER A 131 41.79 1.64 -32.09
N GLN A 132 41.90 2.53 -31.10
CA GLN A 132 43.19 2.91 -30.50
C GLN A 132 43.59 2.07 -29.28
N GLY A 133 42.69 1.27 -28.70
CA GLY A 133 42.98 0.36 -27.59
C GLY A 133 43.32 1.09 -26.27
N PHE A 134 42.76 0.63 -25.15
CA PHE A 134 43.32 1.01 -23.84
C PHE A 134 44.62 0.24 -23.65
N SER A 135 45.75 0.88 -23.96
CA SER A 135 47.05 0.47 -23.45
C SER A 135 47.09 0.76 -21.96
N ASN A 136 46.96 -0.29 -21.12
CA ASN A 136 47.51 -0.27 -19.76
C ASN A 136 49.04 -0.27 -19.82
#